data_AF-A0A1Q7YBM3-F1
#
_entry.id   AF-A0A1Q7YBM3-F1
#
_cell.length_a   1.000
_cell.length_b   1.000
_cell.length_c   1.000
_cell.angle_alpha   90.00
_cell.angle_beta   90.00
_cell.angle_gamma   90.00
#
_symmetry.space_group_name_H-M   'P 1'
#
loop_
_entity.id
_entity.type
_entity.pdbx_description
1 polymer ?
#
loop_
_entity_poly.entity_id
_entity_poly.type
_entity_poly.pdbx_seq_one_letter_code
_entity_poly.pdbx_strand_id
1 'polypeptide(L)'
;MTVPDGFRELRFACECVSAKGEGYSDPWAAIAQKKLLIDGTKEEIINLVAREPRTIAQLAKELNISKPSVHAHINEMVGSELLRESEEWEKRYPTERYYELNFPVIGRDERSEFQAICEEMAERVASLFERKRAQLERAFDRTDLAERGWEFADLSQYLYAIVQRRARSLLEEREVLAKRERHRNGAAWVFWAEEPEAAGKKKYKDSDK
;
A
#
# COMPACT_ATOMS: atom_id res chain seq x y z
N MET A 1 -10.71 27.52 -10.88
CA MET A 1 -9.68 28.03 -11.80
C MET A 1 -9.69 27.13 -13.02
N THR A 2 -10.01 27.67 -14.19
CA THR A 2 -10.03 26.96 -15.47
C THR A 2 -8.60 26.80 -15.98
N VAL A 3 -8.21 25.56 -16.31
CA VAL A 3 -6.89 25.25 -16.88
C VAL A 3 -6.85 25.78 -18.32
N PRO A 4 -5.81 26.54 -18.74
CA PRO A 4 -5.71 27.07 -20.09
C PRO A 4 -5.61 25.97 -21.15
N ASP A 5 -6.21 26.20 -22.33
CA ASP A 5 -6.10 25.29 -23.47
C ASP A 5 -4.63 25.11 -23.89
N GLY A 6 -4.23 23.84 -24.09
CA GLY A 6 -2.86 23.46 -24.44
C GLY A 6 -1.95 23.14 -23.24
N PHE A 7 -2.43 23.30 -22.01
CA PHE A 7 -1.70 22.86 -20.82
C PHE A 7 -1.58 21.34 -20.80
N ARG A 8 -0.38 20.82 -21.09
CA ARG A 8 -0.06 19.41 -20.87
C ARG A 8 0.22 19.22 -19.39
N GLU A 9 -0.80 18.76 -18.65
CA GLU A 9 -0.69 18.48 -17.22
C GLU A 9 0.53 17.60 -16.92
N LEU A 10 1.29 17.95 -15.87
CA LEU A 10 2.38 17.10 -15.37
C LEU A 10 1.80 15.79 -14.84
N ARG A 11 2.39 14.66 -15.26
CA ARG A 11 2.10 13.35 -14.68
C ARG A 11 3.18 13.00 -13.68
N PHE A 12 2.81 12.91 -12.40
CA PHE A 12 3.76 12.52 -11.37
C PHE A 12 3.76 11.00 -11.19
N ALA A 13 4.88 10.47 -10.67
CA ALA A 13 5.01 9.05 -10.43
C ALA A 13 4.08 8.58 -9.28
N CYS A 14 3.86 9.38 -8.26
CA CYS A 14 2.88 9.04 -7.23
C CYS A 14 1.52 9.63 -7.57
N GLU A 15 0.48 8.80 -7.55
CA GLU A 15 -0.89 9.32 -7.60
C GLU A 15 -1.23 10.14 -6.37
N CYS A 16 -0.60 9.87 -5.21
CA CYS A 16 -0.69 10.72 -4.02
C CYS A 16 -0.48 12.21 -4.32
N VAL A 17 0.31 12.55 -5.35
CA VAL A 17 0.56 13.90 -5.85
C VAL A 17 -0.33 14.27 -7.07
N SER A 18 -0.72 13.30 -7.90
CA SER A 18 -1.58 13.51 -9.09
C SER A 18 -2.96 12.86 -8.86
N ALA A 19 -3.93 13.61 -8.35
CA ALA A 19 -5.27 13.10 -7.99
C ALA A 19 -6.17 12.66 -9.17
N LYS A 20 -5.61 12.30 -10.33
CA LYS A 20 -6.36 11.88 -11.53
C LYS A 20 -5.66 10.71 -12.24
N GLY A 21 -6.08 9.47 -11.99
CA GLY A 21 -5.72 8.35 -12.85
C GLY A 21 -5.87 6.95 -12.24
N GLU A 22 -5.88 5.96 -13.13
CA GLU A 22 -5.90 4.51 -12.88
C GLU A 22 -4.47 3.92 -12.91
N GLY A 23 -3.49 4.70 -12.48
CA GLY A 23 -2.08 4.38 -12.51
C GLY A 23 -1.64 3.48 -11.36
N TYR A 24 -0.54 2.76 -11.57
CA TYR A 24 0.07 1.92 -10.54
C TYR A 24 0.87 2.78 -9.55
N SER A 25 0.22 3.16 -8.46
CA SER A 25 0.80 3.73 -7.24
C SER A 25 0.75 2.72 -6.08
N ASP A 26 1.51 3.02 -5.01
CA ASP A 26 1.38 2.37 -3.70
C ASP A 26 -0.10 2.29 -3.32
N PRO A 27 -0.64 1.09 -3.02
CA PRO A 27 -2.02 0.92 -2.60
C PRO A 27 -2.42 1.97 -1.54
N TRP A 28 -1.58 2.22 -0.52
CA TRP A 28 -1.84 3.14 0.58
C TRP A 28 -1.96 4.61 0.19
N ALA A 29 -1.57 4.99 -1.02
CA ALA A 29 -1.76 6.35 -1.53
C ALA A 29 -3.22 6.80 -1.52
N ALA A 30 -4.17 5.91 -1.88
CA ALA A 30 -5.60 6.26 -1.92
C ALA A 30 -6.19 6.45 -0.51
N ILE A 31 -5.75 5.63 0.45
CA ILE A 31 -6.15 5.73 1.87
C ILE A 31 -5.63 7.04 2.47
N ALA A 32 -4.36 7.38 2.21
CA ALA A 32 -3.74 8.60 2.67
C ALA A 32 -4.40 9.86 2.07
N GLN A 33 -4.65 9.88 0.75
CA GLN A 33 -5.34 10.99 0.07
C GLN A 33 -6.74 11.24 0.62
N LYS A 34 -7.49 10.17 0.86
CA LYS A 34 -8.86 10.23 1.38
C LYS A 34 -8.90 10.40 2.89
N LYS A 35 -7.73 10.49 3.54
CA LYS A 35 -7.62 10.78 4.97
C LYS A 35 -8.29 9.72 5.85
N LEU A 36 -8.34 8.48 5.37
CA LEU A 36 -9.12 7.41 6.00
C LEU A 36 -8.48 6.85 7.29
N LEU A 37 -7.19 7.11 7.51
CA LEU A 37 -6.42 6.72 8.71
C LEU A 37 -5.72 7.92 9.39
N ILE A 38 -6.36 9.09 9.43
CA ILE A 38 -5.75 10.26 10.08
C ILE A 38 -5.78 10.19 11.61
N ASP A 39 -6.70 9.40 12.18
CA ASP A 39 -6.79 9.23 13.62
C ASP A 39 -6.05 7.96 14.06
N GLY A 40 -5.25 8.08 15.13
CA GLY A 40 -4.49 6.95 15.69
C GLY A 40 -5.40 5.83 16.21
N THR A 41 -6.66 6.14 16.51
CA THR A 41 -7.64 5.15 16.97
C THR A 41 -7.98 4.12 15.88
N LYS A 42 -8.15 4.52 14.62
CA LYS A 42 -8.37 3.61 13.49
C LYS A 42 -7.15 2.74 13.21
N GLU A 43 -5.95 3.29 13.33
CA GLU A 43 -4.71 2.51 13.25
C GLU A 43 -4.65 1.44 14.35
N GLU A 44 -4.97 1.82 15.59
CA GLU A 44 -5.06 0.87 16.71
C GLU A 44 -6.15 -0.19 16.47
N ILE A 45 -7.33 0.18 15.97
CA ILE A 45 -8.38 -0.78 15.60
C ILE A 45 -7.86 -1.78 14.56
N ILE A 46 -7.21 -1.32 13.48
CA ILE A 46 -6.62 -2.18 12.44
C ILE A 46 -5.65 -3.18 13.07
N ASN A 47 -4.74 -2.72 13.93
CA ASN A 47 -3.76 -3.58 14.59
C ASN A 47 -4.40 -4.61 15.52
N LEU A 48 -5.48 -4.24 16.20
CA LEU A 48 -6.21 -5.14 17.09
C LEU A 48 -6.97 -6.22 16.33
N VAL A 49 -7.60 -5.87 15.20
CA VAL A 49 -8.36 -6.82 14.38
C VAL A 49 -7.49 -7.65 13.42
N ALA A 50 -6.26 -7.20 13.14
CA ALA A 50 -5.29 -7.96 12.35
C ALA A 50 -4.91 -9.29 13.00
N ARG A 51 -4.96 -9.36 14.34
CA ARG A 51 -4.62 -10.55 15.12
C ARG A 51 -5.77 -11.55 15.21
N GLU A 52 -6.98 -11.04 15.42
CA GLU A 52 -8.21 -11.82 15.52
C GLU A 52 -9.42 -10.90 15.30
N PRO A 53 -10.53 -11.39 14.75
CA PRO A 53 -11.76 -10.61 14.67
C PRO A 53 -12.22 -10.14 16.04
N ARG A 54 -12.69 -8.89 16.15
CA ARG A 54 -13.15 -8.31 17.43
C ARG A 54 -14.51 -7.65 17.34
N THR A 55 -15.23 -7.64 18.46
CA THR A 55 -16.48 -6.91 18.61
C THR A 55 -16.24 -5.46 19.05
N ILE A 56 -17.24 -4.60 18.86
CA ILE A 56 -17.23 -3.22 19.37
C ILE A 56 -17.00 -3.19 20.89
N ALA A 57 -17.53 -4.16 21.63
CA ALA A 57 -17.36 -4.22 23.08
C ALA A 57 -15.93 -4.57 23.49
N GLN A 58 -15.27 -5.48 22.77
CA GLN A 58 -13.86 -5.83 23.00
C GLN A 58 -12.95 -4.66 22.65
N LEU A 59 -13.15 -4.06 21.48
CA LEU A 59 -12.39 -2.89 21.03
C LEU A 59 -12.55 -1.70 22.00
N ALA A 60 -13.76 -1.39 22.46
CA ALA A 60 -14.00 -0.33 23.44
C ALA A 60 -13.24 -0.56 24.75
N LYS A 61 -13.16 -1.82 25.19
CA LYS A 61 -12.42 -2.19 26.39
C LYS A 61 -10.92 -2.04 26.20
N GLU A 62 -10.37 -2.48 25.08
CA GLU A 62 -8.93 -2.44 24.80
C GLU A 62 -8.41 -1.04 24.53
N LEU A 63 -9.16 -0.24 23.77
CA LEU A 63 -8.83 1.14 23.44
C LEU A 63 -9.17 2.12 24.59
N ASN A 64 -9.85 1.65 25.64
CA ASN A 64 -10.31 2.47 26.77
C ASN A 64 -11.15 3.68 26.32
N ILE A 65 -12.05 3.49 25.36
CA ILE A 65 -12.97 4.52 24.85
C ILE A 65 -14.41 4.01 24.85
N SER A 66 -15.37 4.93 24.68
CA SER A 66 -16.79 4.57 24.75
C SER A 66 -17.22 3.71 23.55
N LYS A 67 -18.16 2.76 23.79
CA LYS A 67 -18.74 1.92 22.73
C LYS A 67 -19.35 2.75 21.57
N PRO A 68 -20.05 3.88 21.81
CA PRO A 68 -20.52 4.74 20.71
C PRO A 68 -19.39 5.32 19.86
N SER A 69 -18.26 5.68 20.47
CA SER A 69 -17.07 6.17 19.74
C SER A 69 -16.49 5.09 18.84
N VAL A 70 -16.28 3.88 19.37
CA VAL A 70 -15.82 2.73 18.57
C VAL A 70 -16.79 2.41 17.44
N HIS A 71 -18.10 2.41 17.73
CA HIS A 71 -19.14 2.16 16.72
C HIS A 71 -19.07 3.18 15.57
N ALA A 72 -18.81 4.46 15.86
CA ALA A 72 -18.62 5.48 14.82
C ALA A 72 -17.40 5.17 13.93
N HIS A 73 -16.24 4.84 14.51
CA HIS A 73 -15.04 4.48 13.75
C HIS A 73 -15.25 3.21 12.92
N ILE A 74 -15.84 2.16 13.50
CA ILE A 74 -16.12 0.89 12.80
C ILE A 74 -17.04 1.12 11.60
N ASN A 75 -18.12 1.89 11.76
CA ASN A 75 -19.02 2.18 10.64
C ASN A 75 -18.33 2.94 9.51
N GLU A 76 -17.46 3.90 9.84
CA GLU A 76 -16.68 4.62 8.84
C GLU A 76 -15.72 3.66 8.11
N MET A 77 -15.01 2.81 8.85
CA MET A 77 -14.04 1.86 8.30
C MET A 77 -14.69 0.74 7.48
N VAL A 78 -15.88 0.28 7.85
CA VAL A 78 -16.70 -0.64 7.04
C VAL A 78 -17.21 0.07 5.79
N GLY A 79 -17.69 1.31 5.93
CA GLY A 79 -18.12 2.13 4.79
C GLY A 79 -16.99 2.45 3.80
N SER A 80 -15.75 2.58 4.30
CA SER A 80 -14.56 2.72 3.49
C SER A 80 -13.92 1.38 3.09
N GLU A 81 -14.54 0.26 3.45
CA GLU A 81 -14.12 -1.11 3.13
C GLU A 81 -12.72 -1.49 3.64
N LEU A 82 -12.26 -0.86 4.71
CA LEU A 82 -11.07 -1.29 5.46
C LEU A 82 -11.39 -2.49 6.35
N LEU A 83 -12.63 -2.56 6.84
CA LEU A 83 -13.14 -3.66 7.66
C LEU A 83 -14.34 -4.32 7.00
N ARG A 84 -14.58 -5.58 7.38
CA ARG A 84 -15.80 -6.33 7.08
C ARG A 84 -16.31 -7.03 8.33
N GLU A 85 -17.59 -7.40 8.33
CA GLU A 85 -18.13 -8.30 9.36
C GLU A 85 -17.59 -9.71 9.11
N SER A 86 -17.09 -10.36 10.16
CA SER A 86 -16.58 -11.73 10.10
C SER A 86 -17.75 -12.72 10.05
N GLU A 87 -17.77 -13.55 9.01
CA GLU A 87 -18.81 -14.58 8.81
C GLU A 87 -18.50 -15.87 9.58
N GLU A 88 -17.21 -16.15 9.80
CA GLU A 88 -16.71 -17.46 10.25
C GLU A 88 -16.54 -17.57 11.78
N TRP A 89 -16.63 -16.46 12.52
CA TRP A 89 -16.36 -16.46 13.96
C TRP A 89 -17.53 -16.99 14.80
N GLU A 90 -17.23 -17.86 15.77
CA GLU A 90 -18.23 -18.42 16.67
C GLU A 90 -18.90 -17.33 17.53
N LYS A 91 -20.17 -17.04 17.22
CA LYS A 91 -20.97 -16.07 17.96
C LYS A 91 -21.47 -16.68 19.25
N ARG A 92 -21.16 -16.05 20.39
CA ARG A 92 -21.78 -16.42 21.68
C ARG A 92 -23.23 -15.96 21.76
N TYR A 93 -23.57 -14.89 21.05
CA TYR A 93 -24.92 -14.33 20.99
C TYR A 93 -25.30 -13.98 19.54
N PRO A 94 -26.57 -14.19 19.10
CA PRO A 94 -26.99 -13.93 17.72
C PRO A 94 -26.80 -12.48 17.23
N THR A 95 -26.77 -11.52 18.15
CA THR A 95 -26.60 -10.09 17.87
C THR A 95 -25.15 -9.63 17.86
N GLU A 96 -24.21 -10.51 18.23
CA GLU A 96 -22.79 -10.18 18.30
C GLU A 96 -22.19 -10.14 16.90
N ARG A 97 -21.54 -9.02 16.57
CA ARG A 97 -20.85 -8.80 15.31
C ARG A 97 -19.36 -8.66 15.58
N TYR A 98 -18.59 -9.52 14.92
CA TYR A 98 -17.14 -9.47 14.89
C TYR A 98 -16.70 -8.75 13.62
N TYR A 99 -15.66 -7.94 13.72
CA TYR A 99 -15.09 -7.19 12.61
C TYR A 99 -13.65 -7.62 12.39
N GLU A 100 -13.27 -7.77 11.12
CA GLU A 100 -11.95 -8.16 10.67
C GLU A 100 -11.50 -7.27 9.50
N LEU A 101 -10.23 -7.34 9.15
CA LEU A 101 -9.70 -6.61 7.99
C LEU A 101 -10.31 -7.16 6.70
N ASN A 102 -10.60 -6.25 5.76
CA ASN A 102 -11.07 -6.60 4.43
C ASN A 102 -9.91 -6.72 3.41
N PHE A 103 -8.70 -6.98 3.90
CA PHE A 103 -7.48 -7.16 3.11
C PHE A 103 -6.52 -8.11 3.85
N PRO A 104 -5.64 -8.84 3.13
CA PRO A 104 -4.70 -9.75 3.74
C PRO A 104 -3.64 -9.03 4.59
N VAL A 105 -3.26 -9.64 5.71
CA VAL A 105 -2.05 -9.30 6.46
C VAL A 105 -1.04 -10.42 6.24
N ILE A 106 0.12 -10.06 5.69
CA ILE A 106 1.21 -11.00 5.44
C ILE A 106 2.08 -11.03 6.70
N GLY A 107 1.95 -12.13 7.44
CA GLY A 107 2.75 -12.41 8.62
C GLY A 107 4.19 -12.78 8.25
N ARG A 108 4.98 -13.07 9.28
CA ARG A 108 6.39 -13.45 9.10
C ARG A 108 6.55 -14.75 8.31
N ASP A 109 5.73 -15.74 8.62
CA ASP A 109 5.87 -17.08 8.05
C ASP A 109 5.48 -17.03 6.56
N GLU A 110 4.35 -16.39 6.22
CA GLU A 110 3.95 -16.17 4.83
C GLU A 110 5.01 -15.35 4.07
N ARG A 111 5.57 -14.30 4.67
CA ARG A 111 6.64 -13.52 4.04
C ARG A 111 7.83 -14.40 3.68
N SER A 112 8.25 -15.28 4.59
CA SER A 112 9.43 -16.13 4.37
C SER A 112 9.25 -17.09 3.19
N GLU A 113 8.02 -17.58 2.96
CA GLU A 113 7.68 -18.42 1.81
C GLU A 113 7.80 -17.66 0.47
N PHE A 114 7.41 -16.39 0.44
CA PHE A 114 7.48 -15.57 -0.78
C PHE A 114 8.83 -14.89 -1.00
N GLN A 115 9.59 -14.62 0.07
CA GLN A 115 10.77 -13.77 0.04
C GLN A 115 11.82 -14.25 -0.97
N ALA A 116 12.18 -15.53 -0.93
CA ALA A 116 13.19 -16.08 -1.85
C ALA A 116 12.79 -15.94 -3.32
N ILE A 117 11.49 -16.14 -3.62
CA ILE A 117 10.95 -15.99 -4.98
C ILE A 117 11.00 -14.53 -5.41
N CYS A 118 10.59 -13.61 -4.52
CA CYS A 118 10.63 -12.18 -4.78
C CYS A 118 12.06 -11.67 -4.98
N GLU A 119 13.03 -12.17 -4.21
CA GLU A 119 14.46 -11.85 -4.36
C GLU A 119 14.99 -12.33 -5.70
N GLU A 120 14.69 -13.57 -6.11
CA GLU A 120 15.09 -14.08 -7.43
C GLU A 120 14.51 -13.22 -8.57
N MET A 121 13.25 -12.81 -8.45
CA MET A 121 12.63 -11.90 -9.42
C MET A 121 13.31 -10.52 -9.44
N ALA A 122 13.66 -9.98 -8.27
CA ALA A 122 14.35 -8.70 -8.15
C ALA A 122 15.73 -8.74 -8.80
N GLU A 123 16.50 -9.81 -8.62
CA GLU A 123 17.81 -10.02 -9.26
C GLU A 123 17.69 -10.04 -10.79
N ARG A 124 16.66 -10.70 -11.34
CA ARG A 124 16.41 -10.74 -12.78
C ARG A 124 16.08 -9.35 -13.33
N VAL A 125 15.32 -8.54 -12.58
CA VAL A 125 15.01 -7.15 -12.95
C VAL A 125 16.27 -6.29 -12.89
N ALA A 126 17.06 -6.38 -11.82
CA ALA A 126 18.33 -5.66 -11.67
C ALA A 126 19.29 -5.98 -12.83
N SER A 127 19.48 -7.27 -13.11
CA SER A 127 20.32 -7.74 -14.22
C SER A 127 19.81 -7.23 -15.58
N LEU A 128 18.51 -7.05 -15.76
CA LEU A 128 17.96 -6.47 -16.98
C LEU A 128 18.32 -4.99 -17.12
N PHE A 129 18.23 -4.20 -16.04
CA PHE A 129 18.67 -2.81 -16.02
C PHE A 129 20.16 -2.69 -16.34
N GLU A 130 21.00 -3.51 -15.71
CA GLU A 130 22.45 -3.54 -15.98
C GLU A 130 22.76 -3.80 -17.45
N ARG A 131 22.15 -4.83 -18.04
CA ARG A 131 22.32 -5.16 -19.47
C ARG A 131 21.80 -4.08 -20.40
N LYS A 132 20.78 -3.31 -19.99
CA LYS A 132 20.16 -2.27 -20.80
C LYS A 132 20.72 -0.87 -20.55
N ARG A 133 21.61 -0.70 -19.57
CA ARG A 133 22.17 0.59 -19.16
C ARG A 133 22.70 1.42 -20.33
N ALA A 134 23.61 0.87 -21.13
CA ALA A 134 24.17 1.60 -22.27
C ALA A 134 23.12 2.00 -23.34
N GLN A 135 22.04 1.23 -23.47
CA GLN A 135 20.93 1.58 -24.36
C GLN A 135 20.08 2.72 -23.77
N LEU A 136 19.89 2.74 -22.45
CA LEU A 136 19.17 3.80 -21.74
C LEU A 136 19.96 5.11 -21.76
N GLU A 137 21.28 5.07 -21.53
CA GLU A 137 22.18 6.23 -21.64
C GLU A 137 22.13 6.83 -23.06
N ARG A 138 22.26 6.00 -24.11
CA ARG A 138 22.07 6.47 -25.49
C ARG A 138 20.67 7.01 -25.79
N ALA A 139 19.65 6.59 -25.05
CA ALA A 139 18.32 7.17 -25.20
C ALA A 139 18.25 8.55 -24.55
N PHE A 140 18.87 8.72 -23.38
CA PHE A 140 19.02 10.02 -22.71
C PHE A 140 19.78 11.03 -23.57
N ASP A 141 20.88 10.61 -24.21
CA ASP A 141 21.70 11.47 -25.09
C ASP A 141 20.95 12.00 -26.32
N ARG A 142 19.80 11.38 -26.66
CA ARG A 142 18.93 11.81 -27.77
C ARG A 142 17.81 12.76 -27.32
N THR A 143 17.79 13.16 -26.06
CA THR A 143 16.80 14.09 -25.49
C THR A 143 17.43 15.45 -25.20
N ASP A 144 16.61 16.45 -24.90
CA ASP A 144 17.03 17.78 -24.46
C ASP A 144 17.33 17.86 -22.95
N LEU A 145 17.29 16.73 -22.23
CA LEU A 145 17.39 16.73 -20.76
C LEU A 145 18.75 17.20 -20.26
N ALA A 146 19.83 16.84 -20.95
CA ALA A 146 21.18 17.32 -20.65
C ALA A 146 21.31 18.84 -20.86
N GLU A 147 20.72 19.38 -21.95
CA GLU A 147 20.69 20.82 -22.22
C GLU A 147 19.91 21.59 -21.15
N ARG A 148 18.93 20.92 -20.52
CA ARG A 148 18.13 21.43 -19.40
C ARG A 148 18.80 21.23 -18.03
N GLY A 149 20.04 20.74 -17.99
CA GLY A 149 20.85 20.61 -16.78
C GLY A 149 20.60 19.34 -15.97
N TRP A 150 19.93 18.33 -16.52
CA TRP A 150 19.72 17.03 -15.86
C TRP A 150 20.80 16.03 -16.25
N GLU A 151 21.09 15.10 -15.36
CA GLU A 151 21.97 13.96 -15.59
C GLU A 151 21.15 12.67 -15.80
N PHE A 152 21.76 11.66 -16.42
CA PHE A 152 21.10 10.35 -16.58
C PHE A 152 20.67 9.75 -15.22
N ALA A 153 21.46 9.98 -14.17
CA ALA A 153 21.17 9.50 -12.82
C ALA A 153 19.84 10.06 -12.26
N ASP A 154 19.43 11.26 -12.67
CA ASP A 154 18.18 11.89 -12.24
C ASP A 154 16.94 11.13 -12.75
N LEU A 155 17.10 10.33 -13.81
CA LEU A 155 16.03 9.52 -14.38
C LEU A 155 15.81 8.18 -13.66
N SER A 156 16.62 7.84 -12.67
CA SER A 156 16.59 6.51 -12.01
C SER A 156 15.17 6.12 -11.55
N GLN A 157 14.50 7.03 -10.84
CA GLN A 157 13.14 6.79 -10.35
C GLN A 157 12.10 6.75 -11.47
N TYR A 158 12.25 7.60 -12.49
CA TYR A 158 11.37 7.59 -13.66
C TYR A 158 11.44 6.25 -14.40
N LEU A 159 12.66 5.79 -14.70
CA LEU A 159 12.90 4.55 -15.43
C LEU A 159 12.37 3.33 -14.67
N TYR A 160 12.68 3.24 -13.36
CA TYR A 160 12.19 2.15 -12.52
C TYR A 160 10.66 2.12 -12.44
N ALA A 161 10.04 3.28 -12.18
CA ALA A 161 8.59 3.39 -12.08
C ALA A 161 7.90 2.97 -13.39
N ILE A 162 8.36 3.44 -14.55
CA ILE A 162 7.75 3.09 -15.84
C ILE A 162 7.82 1.57 -16.10
N VAL A 163 8.95 0.93 -15.79
CA VAL A 163 9.09 -0.53 -15.93
C VAL A 163 8.11 -1.25 -15.00
N GLN A 164 8.05 -0.88 -13.72
CA GLN A 164 7.16 -1.51 -12.75
C GLN A 164 5.67 -1.40 -13.18
N ARG A 165 5.23 -0.21 -13.58
CA ARG A 165 3.85 0.01 -14.03
C ARG A 165 3.52 -0.84 -15.25
N ARG A 166 4.41 -0.86 -16.25
CA ARG A 166 4.16 -1.63 -17.47
C ARG A 166 4.20 -3.12 -17.22
N ALA A 167 5.10 -3.60 -16.35
CA ALA A 167 5.14 -4.99 -15.94
C ALA A 167 3.82 -5.41 -15.30
N ARG A 168 3.28 -4.61 -14.38
CA ARG A 168 1.98 -4.88 -13.76
C ARG A 168 0.83 -4.91 -14.77
N SER A 169 0.73 -3.94 -15.68
CA SER A 169 -0.27 -3.98 -16.75
C SER A 169 -0.15 -5.24 -17.62
N LEU A 170 1.07 -5.61 -18.01
CA LEU A 170 1.31 -6.81 -18.80
C LEU A 170 0.91 -8.10 -18.07
N LEU A 171 1.15 -8.17 -16.76
CA LEU A 171 0.76 -9.32 -15.94
C LEU A 171 -0.77 -9.49 -15.86
N GLU A 172 -1.51 -8.38 -15.82
CA GLU A 172 -2.97 -8.41 -15.86
C GLU A 172 -3.53 -8.72 -17.25
N GLU A 173 -2.94 -8.12 -18.30
CA GLU A 173 -3.28 -8.42 -19.71
C GLU A 173 -3.08 -9.90 -20.03
N ARG A 174 -2.13 -10.55 -19.35
CA ARG A 174 -1.80 -11.98 -19.50
C ARG A 174 -2.49 -12.88 -18.47
N GLU A 175 -3.37 -12.32 -17.65
CA GLU A 175 -4.14 -13.06 -16.62
C GLU A 175 -3.26 -13.79 -15.58
N VAL A 176 -1.99 -13.37 -15.42
CA VAL A 176 -1.09 -13.85 -14.37
C VAL A 176 -1.45 -13.21 -13.03
N LEU A 177 -1.89 -11.95 -13.05
CA LEU A 177 -2.41 -11.24 -11.89
C LEU A 177 -3.84 -10.77 -12.15
N ALA A 178 -4.65 -10.77 -11.10
CA ALA A 178 -6.00 -10.20 -11.17
C ALA A 178 -5.94 -8.70 -11.46
N LYS A 179 -6.91 -8.23 -12.26
CA LYS A 179 -7.14 -6.79 -12.47
C LYS A 179 -7.56 -6.14 -11.16
N ARG A 180 -7.22 -4.86 -11.00
CA ARG A 180 -7.72 -4.07 -9.87
C ARG A 180 -9.24 -3.99 -9.89
N GLU A 181 -9.88 -4.38 -8.79
CA GLU A 181 -11.30 -4.15 -8.59
C GLU A 181 -11.50 -2.71 -8.09
N ARG A 182 -12.55 -2.05 -8.59
CA ARG A 182 -13.00 -0.76 -8.09
C ARG A 182 -14.03 -0.97 -6.99
N HIS A 183 -13.83 -0.28 -5.89
CA HIS A 183 -14.60 -0.45 -4.68
C HIS A 183 -15.56 0.71 -4.43
N ARG A 184 -16.54 0.53 -3.53
CA ARG A 184 -17.62 1.51 -3.28
C ARG A 184 -17.09 2.85 -2.80
N ASN A 185 -15.96 2.86 -2.13
CA ASN A 185 -15.26 4.07 -1.69
C ASN A 185 -14.56 4.83 -2.86
N GLY A 186 -14.59 4.31 -4.08
CA GLY A 186 -13.92 4.85 -5.27
C GLY A 186 -12.41 4.60 -5.32
N ALA A 187 -11.86 3.71 -4.49
CA ALA A 187 -10.49 3.22 -4.59
C ALA A 187 -10.43 1.97 -5.48
N ALA A 188 -9.26 1.68 -6.06
CA ALA A 188 -9.01 0.45 -6.80
C ALA A 188 -7.99 -0.40 -6.02
N TRP A 189 -8.36 -1.58 -5.51
CA TRP A 189 -7.53 -2.29 -4.51
C TRP A 189 -6.52 -3.23 -5.17
N VAL A 190 -5.33 -3.31 -4.56
CA VAL A 190 -4.70 -4.57 -4.11
C VAL A 190 -3.92 -4.18 -2.85
N PHE A 191 -4.50 -4.36 -1.66
CA PHE A 191 -3.79 -4.03 -0.42
C PHE A 191 -3.39 -5.29 0.32
N TRP A 192 -2.22 -5.20 0.94
CA TRP A 192 -1.75 -6.08 1.98
C TRP A 192 -1.08 -5.18 3.04
N ALA A 193 -1.06 -5.63 4.29
CA ALA A 193 -0.19 -5.06 5.32
C ALA A 193 0.85 -6.10 5.72
N GLU A 194 2.01 -5.64 6.15
CA GLU A 194 3.09 -6.49 6.64
C GLU A 194 3.27 -6.25 8.13
N GLU A 195 3.41 -7.33 8.90
CA GLU A 195 3.83 -7.19 10.29
C GLU A 195 5.28 -6.66 10.36
N PRO A 196 5.59 -5.74 11.28
CA PRO A 196 6.96 -5.24 11.42
C PRO A 196 7.90 -6.38 11.80
N GLU A 197 9.14 -6.34 11.31
CA GLU A 197 10.19 -7.21 11.84
C GLU A 197 10.33 -6.93 13.34
N ALA A 198 10.35 -7.98 14.16
CA ALA A 198 10.49 -7.82 15.60
C ALA A 198 11.80 -7.08 15.87
N ALA A 199 11.72 -5.87 16.43
CA ALA A 199 12.89 -5.08 16.76
C ALA A 199 13.83 -5.96 17.61
N GLY A 200 14.98 -6.32 17.04
CA GLY A 200 16.02 -7.04 17.76
C GLY A 200 16.29 -6.30 19.06
N LYS A 201 16.13 -6.98 20.20
CA LYS A 201 16.39 -6.42 21.53
C LYS A 201 17.75 -5.72 21.52
N LYS A 202 17.76 -4.39 21.40
CA LYS A 202 18.97 -3.60 21.67
C LYS A 202 19.28 -3.83 23.13
N LYS A 203 20.23 -4.73 23.41
CA LYS A 203 20.90 -4.79 24.71
C LYS A 203 21.59 -3.44 24.89
N TYR A 204 20.95 -2.53 25.61
CA TYR A 204 21.69 -1.44 26.22
C TYR A 204 22.70 -2.09 27.16
N LYS A 205 23.98 -2.03 26.78
CA LYS A 205 25.07 -2.18 27.74
C LYS A 205 24.93 -1.00 28.69
N ASP A 206 24.61 -1.28 29.95
CA ASP A 206 24.89 -0.36 31.04
C ASP A 206 26.37 -0.01 30.97
N SER A 207 26.66 1.23 30.57
CA SER A 207 27.95 1.86 30.79
C SER A 207 28.00 2.33 32.23
N ASP A 208 28.68 1.52 33.04
CA ASP A 208 29.47 1.79 34.24
C ASP A 208 29.23 3.12 35.01
N LYS A 209 28.95 2.94 36.31
CA LYS A 209 29.18 3.91 37.38
C LYS A 209 30.66 3.95 37.76
#